data_AF-A0A4Y7J2T2-F1
#
_entry.id   AF-A0A4Y7J2T2-F1
#
_cell.length_a   1.000
_cell.length_b   1.000
_cell.length_c   1.000
_cell.angle_alpha   90.00
_cell.angle_beta   90.00
_cell.angle_gamma   90.00
#
_symmetry.space_group_name_H-M   'P 1'
#
loop_
_entity.id
_entity.type
_entity.pdbx_description
1 polymer ?
#
loop_
_entity_poly.entity_id
_entity_poly.type
_entity_poly.pdbx_seq_one_letter_code
_entity_poly.pdbx_strand_id
1 'polypeptide(L)' 'MTSGGSSSGRLPTWKERENNKRRERRRRVIAAKIYAGLRAMGNYKLPKHCDNNEVLKALCSEAGWIVEEDGTTYRKVS' A
#
# COMPACT_ATOMS: atom_id res chain seq x y z
N MET A 1 21.87 -10.05 16.37
CA MET A 1 21.09 -8.82 16.67
C MET A 1 21.42 -7.82 15.58
N THR A 2 20.51 -7.59 14.62
CA THR A 2 20.77 -6.75 13.45
C THR A 2 20.66 -5.28 13.84
N SER A 3 21.77 -4.56 13.74
CA SER A 3 21.88 -3.12 13.95
C SER A 3 20.99 -2.37 12.97
N GLY A 4 19.86 -1.88 13.48
CA GLY A 4 19.02 -0.91 12.78
C GLY A 4 19.85 0.33 12.46
N GLY A 5 19.91 0.66 11.17
CA GLY A 5 20.68 1.78 10.65
C GLY A 5 20.38 3.06 11.42
N SER A 6 21.42 3.59 12.06
CA SER A 6 21.41 4.83 12.80
C SER A 6 20.96 5.95 11.86
N SER A 7 19.74 6.46 12.03
CA SER A 7 19.40 7.80 11.55
C SER A 7 20.25 8.78 12.36
N SER A 8 21.43 9.11 11.84
CA SER A 8 22.25 10.22 12.31
C SER A 8 21.32 11.42 12.57
N GLY A 9 21.41 12.04 13.75
CA GLY A 9 20.57 13.16 14.20
C GLY A 9 20.73 14.46 13.41
N ARG A 10 21.10 14.38 12.12
CA ARG A 10 21.23 15.51 11.22
C ARG A 10 19.88 15.80 10.55
N LEU A 11 19.49 17.06 10.58
CA LEU A 11 18.31 17.53 9.86
C LEU A 11 18.48 17.33 8.35
N PRO A 12 17.47 16.80 7.64
CA PRO A 12 17.55 16.61 6.20
C PRO A 12 17.68 17.95 5.47
N THR A 13 18.61 18.00 4.53
CA THR A 13 18.79 19.16 3.65
C THR A 13 17.54 19.40 2.78
N TRP A 14 17.41 20.61 2.25
CA TRP A 14 16.32 20.95 1.32
C TRP A 14 16.25 20.01 0.12
N LYS A 15 17.41 19.67 -0.47
CA LYS A 15 17.52 18.75 -1.60
C LYS A 15 17.07 17.33 -1.24
N GLU A 16 17.44 16.83 -0.06
CA GLU A 16 17.00 15.52 0.43
C GLU A 16 15.47 15.49 0.66
N ARG A 17 14.92 16.56 1.25
CA ARG A 17 13.46 16.69 1.42
C ARG A 17 12.73 16.71 0.09
N GLU A 18 13.23 17.45 -0.90
CA GLU A 18 12.63 17.49 -2.23
C GLU A 18 12.70 16.12 -2.92
N ASN A 19 13.84 15.43 -2.82
CA ASN A 19 14.00 14.08 -3.36
C ASN A 19 13.05 13.07 -2.68
N ASN A 20 12.86 13.16 -1.37
CA ASN A 20 11.87 12.35 -0.65
C ASN A 20 10.44 12.63 -1.14
N LYS A 21 10.06 13.90 -1.32
CA LYS A 21 8.74 14.28 -1.89
C LYS A 21 8.56 13.71 -3.29
N ARG A 22 9.60 13.79 -4.13
CA ARG A 22 9.56 13.25 -5.51
C ARG A 22 9.44 11.73 -5.52
N ARG A 23 10.18 11.04 -4.66
CA ARG A 23 10.10 9.58 -4.50
C ARG A 23 8.71 9.17 -4.03
N GLU A 24 8.17 9.86 -3.03
CA GLU A 24 6.84 9.58 -2.49
C GLU A 24 5.75 9.82 -3.54
N ARG A 25 5.85 10.90 -4.33
CA ARG A 25 4.93 11.13 -5.46
C ARG A 25 5.00 10.02 -6.50
N ARG A 26 6.20 9.60 -6.89
CA ARG A 26 6.38 8.47 -7.83
C ARG A 26 5.79 7.18 -7.26
N ARG A 27 6.06 6.87 -5.99
CA ARG A 27 5.49 5.70 -5.29
C ARG A 27 3.96 5.71 -5.32
N ARG A 28 3.35 6.86 -5.01
CA ARG A 28 1.87 7.03 -5.03
C ARG A 28 1.29 6.89 -6.44
N VAL A 29 1.94 7.44 -7.46
CA VAL A 29 1.48 7.30 -8.86
C VAL A 29 1.51 5.84 -9.31
N ILE A 30 2.56 5.10 -8.93
CA ILE A 30 2.66 3.67 -9.26
C ILE A 30 1.55 2.88 -8.56
N ALA A 31 1.34 3.09 -7.26
CA ALA A 31 0.26 2.44 -6.52
C ALA A 31 -1.12 2.73 -7.13
N ALA A 32 -1.39 3.99 -7.51
CA ALA A 32 -2.64 4.37 -8.16
C ALA A 32 -2.86 3.62 -9.50
N LYS A 33 -1.80 3.44 -10.30
CA LYS A 33 -1.88 2.66 -11.55
C LYS A 33 -2.16 1.18 -11.29
N ILE A 34 -1.55 0.60 -10.25
CA ILE A 34 -1.79 -0.79 -9.85
C ILE A 34 -3.26 -0.98 -9.45
N TYR A 35 -3.77 -0.13 -8.54
CA TYR A 35 -5.17 -0.22 -8.09
C TYR A 35 -6.17 0.02 -9.22
N ALA A 36 -5.88 0.93 -10.15
CA ALA A 36 -6.71 1.13 -11.33
C ALA A 36 -6.78 -0.13 -12.22
N GLY A 37 -5.63 -0.79 -12.45
CA GLY A 37 -5.57 -2.05 -13.20
C GLY A 37 -6.33 -3.18 -12.52
N LEU A 38 -6.13 -3.37 -11.21
CA LEU A 38 -6.85 -4.37 -10.41
C LEU A 38 -8.35 -4.14 -10.41
N ARG A 39 -8.81 -2.88 -10.31
CA ARG A 39 -10.23 -2.56 -10.38
C ARG A 39 -10.83 -2.86 -11.75
N ALA A 40 -10.10 -2.60 -12.83
CA ALA A 40 -10.59 -2.82 -14.18
C ALA A 40 -10.58 -4.30 -14.59
N MET A 41 -9.60 -5.07 -14.14
CA MET A 41 -9.35 -6.44 -14.64
C MET A 41 -9.48 -7.55 -13.60
N GLY A 42 -9.48 -7.23 -12.30
CA GLY A 42 -9.49 -8.21 -11.21
C GLY A 42 -10.85 -8.87 -10.95
N ASN A 43 -11.89 -8.47 -11.69
CA ASN A 43 -13.23 -9.06 -11.63
C ASN A 43 -13.84 -9.14 -10.22
N TYR A 44 -13.42 -8.22 -9.34
CA TYR A 44 -13.88 -8.11 -7.97
C TYR A 44 -15.31 -7.56 -7.91
N LYS A 45 -16.14 -8.11 -7.01
CA LYS A 45 -17.48 -7.58 -6.71
C LYS A 45 -17.38 -6.36 -5.80
N LEU A 46 -16.89 -5.24 -6.36
CA LEU A 46 -16.67 -4.00 -5.64
C LEU A 46 -17.90 -3.08 -5.71
N PRO A 47 -18.17 -2.27 -4.67
CA PRO A 47 -19.20 -1.24 -4.72
C PRO A 47 -18.98 -0.24 -5.85
N LYS A 48 -20.06 0.41 -6.31
CA LYS A 48 -20.01 1.43 -7.39
C LYS A 48 -19.00 2.54 -7.08
N HIS A 49 -18.92 2.96 -5.83
CA HIS A 49 -18.01 3.99 -5.34
C HIS A 49 -16.84 3.42 -4.55
N CYS A 50 -16.21 2.35 -5.05
CA CYS A 50 -15.14 1.75 -4.26
C CYS A 50 -13.87 2.61 -4.17
N ASP A 51 -13.17 2.51 -3.05
CA ASP A 51 -11.84 3.10 -2.84
C ASP A 51 -10.71 2.08 -3.07
N ASN A 52 -9.44 2.50 -2.87
CA ASN A 52 -8.29 1.61 -3.03
C ASN A 52 -8.19 0.54 -1.93
N ASN A 53 -8.70 0.82 -0.72
CA ASN A 53 -8.64 -0.11 0.39
C ASN A 53 -9.62 -1.26 0.16
N GLU A 54 -10.79 -1.01 -0.41
CA GLU A 54 -11.73 -2.06 -0.80
C GLU A 54 -11.17 -2.98 -1.89
N VAL A 55 -10.45 -2.42 -2.87
CA VAL A 55 -9.70 -3.22 -3.86
C VAL A 55 -8.65 -4.09 -3.15
N LEU A 56 -7.91 -3.52 -2.19
CA LEU A 56 -6.88 -4.24 -1.45
C LEU A 56 -7.49 -5.37 -0.60
N LYS A 57 -8.61 -5.13 0.09
CA LYS A 57 -9.32 -6.16 0.87
C LYS A 57 -9.79 -7.31 -0.02
N ALA A 58 -10.34 -7.00 -1.20
CA ALA A 58 -10.77 -8.00 -2.17
C ALA A 58 -9.58 -8.87 -2.65
N LEU A 59 -8.46 -8.23 -2.98
CA LEU A 59 -7.22 -8.91 -3.35
C LEU A 59 -6.68 -9.81 -2.20
N CYS A 60 -6.69 -9.32 -0.97
CA CYS A 60 -6.29 -10.10 0.20
C CYS A 60 -7.18 -11.34 0.37
N SER A 61 -8.50 -11.18 0.24
CA SER A 61 -9.45 -12.28 0.33
C SER A 61 -9.21 -13.34 -0.76
N GLU A 62 -8.97 -12.92 -2.00
CA GLU A 62 -8.60 -13.82 -3.11
C GLU A 62 -7.29 -14.57 -2.82
N ALA A 63 -6.31 -13.90 -2.23
CA ALA A 63 -5.03 -14.48 -1.82
C ALA A 63 -5.11 -15.36 -0.56
N GLY A 64 -6.30 -15.57 0.01
CA GLY A 64 -6.51 -16.41 1.20
C GLY A 64 -6.15 -15.72 2.53
N TRP A 65 -6.13 -14.39 2.55
CA TRP A 65 -5.95 -13.57 3.75
C TRP A 65 -7.28 -13.01 4.23
N ILE A 66 -7.41 -12.92 5.54
CA ILE A 66 -8.52 -12.21 6.19
C ILE A 66 -7.99 -10.84 6.61
N VAL A 67 -8.80 -9.79 6.37
CA VAL A 67 -8.51 -8.41 6.73
C VAL A 67 -9.67 -7.89 7.57
N GLU A 68 -9.38 -7.49 8.81
CA GLU A 68 -10.36 -6.93 9.73
C GLU A 68 -10.56 -5.42 9.49
N GLU A 69 -11.56 -4.83 10.15
CA GLU A 69 -11.91 -3.42 9.97
C GLU A 69 -10.83 -2.47 10.48
N ASP A 70 -10.08 -2.87 11.50
CA ASP A 70 -8.93 -2.14 12.05
C ASP A 70 -7.67 -2.24 11.18
N GLY A 71 -7.70 -3.07 10.13
CA GLY A 71 -6.59 -3.33 9.23
C GLY A 71 -5.69 -4.50 9.63
N THR A 72 -6.03 -5.23 10.70
CA THR A 72 -5.32 -6.45 11.08
C THR A 72 -5.50 -7.52 10.01
N THR A 73 -4.40 -8.16 9.59
CA THR A 73 -4.42 -9.19 8.54
C THR A 73 -3.80 -10.51 9.01
N TYR A 74 -4.48 -11.63 8.78
CA TYR A 74 -3.98 -12.96 9.07
C TYR A 74 -4.36 -13.96 7.98
N ARG A 75 -3.62 -15.07 7.91
CA ARG A 75 -3.89 -16.10 6.90
C ARG A 75 -5.11 -16.90 7.31
N LYS A 76 -6.04 -17.13 6.37
CA LYS A 76 -7.16 -18.04 6.60
C LYS A 76 -6.59 -19.43 6.80
N VAL A 77 -6.69 -19.96 8.01
CA VAL A 77 -6.36 -21.36 8.29
C VAL A 77 -7.50 -22.18 7.68
N SER A 78 -7.13 -23.02 6.71
CA SER A 78 -8.02 -23.97 6.02
C SER A 78 -8.59 -25.00 6.97
#